data_AF-A0AAU7GA57-F1
#
_entry.id   AF-A0AAU7GA57-F1
#
_cell.length_a   1.000
_cell.length_b   1.000
_cell.length_c   1.000
_cell.angle_alpha   90.00
_cell.angle_beta   90.00
_cell.angle_gamma   90.00
#
_symmetry.space_group_name_H-M   'P 1'
#
loop_
_entity.id
_entity.type
_entity.pdbx_description
1 polymer ?
#
loop_
_entity_poly.entity_id
_entity_poly.type
_entity_poly.pdbx_seq_one_letter_code
_entity_poly.pdbx_strand_id
1 'polypeptide(L)'
;MTDVTDPTAAAPESTRTPAPRPSRLRPLAGLTPRNAFREVLAGVTLLAIAVPLNIGYAQIAGLPATAGLYALIVPAVLYALTVSSRQLVASPDAAAAALVASSLGGLAVAGHQDYITLALAQALICGVMFLACSFFKLGFLANFLSKPILVGFVGGLALDILVSQAAKMLGVKIDSGGEFIEKLTGLVTGLPGLNVWSVLISAGALIVLLVGRRIAAAVPWALIVLIVGTIVVVLSSAEKAGVSVLGKVEAGPPTLTWPVIEWSQWAALVPSAIALTVVTMGEGLLVSRSYGEKRGYPTRPNRDLFAFGVANLGAGVSGGFTVGSSTSRTAAMDQAGSRTQLPSLITALGTLLLLIFGTALLEHIPSPAIGAIVAVAVVPLLGIPDFVRLWRLDRFEFVIGAVCFLGALLIGPIAGILIAFVLAVVNVTRRAANPPIDTLAADGDPEHSLLAAAPVGEPTVPGVVVVRLAAPLFFANSTVFEQAVERAAREAGARHVVLDMEAVTDVDVTGAESWEAVQASLSGRGTDLALSRVRPGIRDRLEHLGLLHGVRFFDTNREAIMALRTDAAGEPRG
;
A
#
# COMPACT_ATOMS: atom_id res chain seq x y z
N MET A 1 24.43 41.57 58.12
CA MET A 1 25.51 40.61 57.81
C MET A 1 24.82 39.33 57.36
N THR A 2 24.36 39.29 56.10
CA THR A 2 25.06 38.66 54.95
C THR A 2 25.23 37.17 55.21
N ASP A 3 24.52 36.29 54.50
CA ASP A 3 24.95 36.01 53.13
C ASP A 3 23.80 35.62 52.17
N VAL A 4 24.05 35.96 50.91
CA VAL A 4 23.20 35.84 49.72
C VAL A 4 23.44 34.47 49.08
N THR A 5 22.39 33.75 48.68
CA THR A 5 22.52 32.64 47.73
C THR A 5 21.69 32.89 46.48
N ASP A 6 22.44 32.98 45.40
CA ASP A 6 22.11 33.26 44.00
C ASP A 6 21.20 32.20 43.35
N PRO A 7 20.08 32.57 42.69
CA PRO A 7 19.24 31.64 41.94
C PRO A 7 19.66 31.61 40.46
N THR A 8 20.88 31.14 40.17
CA THR A 8 21.30 30.75 38.82
C THR A 8 21.84 29.33 38.79
N ALA A 9 20.99 28.35 39.10
CA ALA A 9 21.24 26.96 38.76
C ALA A 9 20.67 26.69 37.35
N ALA A 10 21.53 26.79 36.35
CA ALA A 10 21.22 26.41 34.98
C ALA A 10 20.72 24.95 34.94
N ALA A 11 19.57 24.74 34.30
CA ALA A 11 19.04 23.41 34.01
C ALA A 11 20.06 22.60 33.18
N PRO A 12 20.17 21.27 33.39
CA PRO A 12 21.10 20.46 32.63
C PRO A 12 20.73 20.51 31.15
N GLU A 13 21.69 20.96 30.36
CA GLU A 13 21.62 21.03 28.90
C GLU A 13 21.16 19.66 28.37
N SER A 14 19.99 19.64 27.73
CA SER A 14 19.48 18.41 27.12
C SER A 14 20.52 17.94 26.11
N THR A 15 21.11 16.78 26.36
CA THR A 15 22.03 16.14 25.43
C THR A 15 21.28 15.93 24.12
N ARG A 16 21.44 16.84 23.17
CA ARG A 16 20.97 16.70 21.80
C ARG A 16 21.60 15.43 21.26
N THR A 17 20.83 14.35 21.21
CA THR A 17 21.23 13.12 20.54
C THR A 17 21.66 13.51 19.12
N PRO A 18 22.92 13.24 18.72
CA PRO A 18 23.38 13.69 17.42
C PRO A 18 22.49 13.09 16.35
N ALA A 19 22.00 13.93 15.44
CA ALA A 19 21.21 13.48 14.30
C ALA A 19 21.94 12.31 13.60
N PRO A 20 21.24 11.21 13.28
CA PRO A 20 21.89 10.03 12.73
C PRO A 20 22.64 10.42 11.46
N ARG A 21 23.97 10.32 11.49
CA ARG A 21 24.83 10.54 10.31
C ARG A 21 24.27 9.71 9.15
N PRO A 22 24.21 10.24 7.91
CA PRO A 22 23.77 9.46 6.76
C PRO A 22 24.71 8.27 6.61
N SER A 23 24.25 7.09 7.06
CA SER A 23 25.04 5.87 6.98
C SER A 23 25.33 5.62 5.51
N ARG A 24 26.63 5.60 5.17
CA ARG A 24 27.11 5.19 3.85
C ARG A 24 26.51 3.81 3.58
N LEU A 25 25.68 3.72 2.54
CA LEU A 25 25.04 2.48 2.12
C LEU A 25 26.15 1.47 1.81
N ARG A 26 26.16 0.36 2.54
CA ARG A 26 26.99 -0.79 2.21
C ARG A 26 26.10 -1.75 1.41
N PRO A 27 26.41 -2.08 0.15
CA PRO A 27 25.71 -3.16 -0.53
C PRO A 27 25.79 -4.41 0.34
N LEU A 28 24.70 -5.17 0.43
CA LEU A 28 24.59 -6.35 1.30
C LEU A 28 24.83 -6.05 2.79
N ALA A 29 24.35 -4.91 3.28
CA ALA A 29 24.45 -4.54 4.70
C ALA A 29 23.94 -5.68 5.61
N GLY A 30 24.80 -6.16 6.51
CA GLY A 30 24.52 -7.28 7.41
C GLY A 30 25.15 -8.61 6.99
N LEU A 31 25.83 -8.68 5.83
CA LEU A 31 26.58 -9.86 5.43
C LEU A 31 27.85 -10.01 6.27
N THR A 32 28.08 -11.21 6.78
CA THR A 32 29.25 -11.60 7.56
C THR A 32 29.72 -12.98 7.11
N PRO A 33 30.99 -13.35 7.32
CA PRO A 33 31.46 -14.71 7.01
C PRO A 33 30.64 -15.81 7.72
N ARG A 34 30.08 -15.51 8.90
CA ARG A 34 29.29 -16.46 9.70
C ARG A 34 27.88 -16.72 9.15
N ASN A 35 27.27 -15.76 8.45
CA ASN A 35 25.92 -15.94 7.87
C ASN A 35 25.94 -16.22 6.36
N ALA A 36 27.09 -16.09 5.68
CA ALA A 36 27.20 -16.29 4.24
C ALA A 36 26.61 -17.63 3.75
N PHE A 37 26.90 -18.74 4.42
CA PHE A 37 26.35 -20.06 4.06
C PHE A 37 24.82 -20.09 4.16
N ARG A 38 24.25 -19.50 5.22
CA ARG A 38 22.79 -19.42 5.40
C ARG A 38 22.14 -18.54 4.33
N GLU A 39 22.77 -17.42 3.98
CA GLU A 39 22.29 -16.55 2.90
C GLU A 39 22.34 -17.24 1.54
N VAL A 40 23.38 -18.02 1.26
CA VAL A 40 23.46 -18.83 0.02
C VAL A 40 22.33 -19.87 -0.01
N LEU A 41 22.12 -20.60 1.10
CA LEU A 41 21.04 -21.59 1.19
C LEU A 41 19.66 -20.94 1.02
N ALA A 42 19.43 -19.78 1.66
CA ALA A 42 18.21 -19.00 1.47
C ALA A 42 18.04 -18.54 0.00
N GLY A 43 19.14 -18.23 -0.69
CA GLY A 43 19.15 -17.95 -2.13
C GLY A 43 18.75 -19.14 -2.99
N VAL A 44 19.23 -20.34 -2.66
CA VAL A 44 18.81 -21.58 -3.35
C VAL A 44 17.33 -21.88 -3.09
N THR A 45 16.85 -21.69 -1.86
CA THR A 45 15.42 -21.80 -1.55
C THR A 45 14.59 -20.77 -2.32
N LEU A 46 15.06 -19.52 -2.39
CA LEU A 46 14.38 -18.47 -3.13
C LEU A 46 14.33 -18.78 -4.63
N LEU A 47 15.41 -19.26 -5.22
CA LEU A 47 15.48 -19.72 -6.61
C LEU A 47 14.42 -20.80 -6.90
N ALA A 48 14.35 -21.82 -6.04
CA ALA A 48 13.43 -22.94 -6.20
C ALA A 48 11.94 -22.53 -6.12
N ILE A 49 11.64 -21.40 -5.47
CA ILE A 49 10.30 -20.81 -5.39
C ILE A 49 10.05 -19.82 -6.54
N ALA A 50 11.06 -19.00 -6.87
CA ALA A 50 10.92 -17.89 -7.81
C ALA A 50 10.79 -18.34 -9.26
N VAL A 51 11.57 -19.34 -9.69
CA VAL A 51 11.55 -19.81 -11.09
C VAL A 51 10.17 -20.32 -11.52
N PRO A 52 9.51 -21.27 -10.81
CA PRO A 52 8.18 -21.74 -11.17
C PRO A 52 7.14 -20.62 -11.22
N LEU A 53 7.15 -19.73 -10.21
CA LEU A 53 6.17 -18.67 -10.09
C LEU A 53 6.34 -17.61 -11.18
N ASN A 54 7.58 -17.23 -11.51
CA ASN A 54 7.83 -16.24 -12.55
C ASN A 54 7.46 -16.74 -13.95
N ILE A 55 7.63 -18.03 -14.23
CA ILE A 55 7.12 -18.65 -15.46
C ILE A 55 5.59 -18.50 -15.50
N GLY A 56 4.91 -18.83 -14.41
CA GLY A 56 3.46 -18.69 -14.29
C GLY A 56 2.97 -17.23 -14.42
N TYR A 57 3.67 -16.27 -13.81
CA TYR A 57 3.34 -14.85 -13.88
C TYR A 57 3.61 -14.26 -15.26
N ALA A 58 4.66 -14.67 -15.97
CA ALA A 58 4.86 -14.27 -17.36
C ALA A 58 3.69 -14.75 -18.24
N GLN A 59 3.24 -15.99 -18.05
CA GLN A 59 2.07 -16.50 -18.78
C GLN A 59 0.77 -15.77 -18.44
N ILE A 60 0.58 -15.35 -17.19
CA ILE A 60 -0.56 -14.50 -16.80
C ILE A 60 -0.47 -13.15 -17.52
N ALA A 61 0.73 -12.58 -17.59
CA ALA A 61 1.01 -11.34 -18.30
C ALA A 61 0.91 -11.46 -19.83
N GLY A 62 0.58 -12.63 -20.40
CA GLY A 62 0.55 -12.84 -21.86
C GLY A 62 1.94 -12.89 -22.52
N LEU A 63 2.99 -13.10 -21.73
CA LEU A 63 4.39 -13.08 -22.14
C LEU A 63 5.01 -14.47 -22.17
N PRO A 64 6.09 -14.67 -22.96
CA PRO A 64 6.85 -15.91 -22.93
C PRO A 64 7.51 -16.12 -21.56
N ALA A 65 7.75 -17.37 -21.20
CA ALA A 65 8.39 -17.75 -19.94
C ALA A 65 9.76 -17.08 -19.72
N THR A 66 10.48 -16.82 -20.82
CA THR A 66 11.77 -16.11 -20.83
C THR A 66 11.68 -14.74 -20.18
N ALA A 67 10.61 -13.97 -20.44
CA ALA A 67 10.44 -12.64 -19.83
C ALA A 67 10.34 -12.71 -18.30
N GLY A 68 9.70 -13.75 -17.76
CA GLY A 68 9.64 -14.01 -16.32
C GLY A 68 10.99 -14.39 -15.73
N LEU A 69 11.78 -15.20 -16.44
CA LEU A 69 13.11 -15.61 -16.01
C LEU A 69 14.12 -14.46 -16.09
N TYR A 70 14.08 -13.64 -17.16
CA TYR A 70 14.91 -12.46 -17.31
C TYR A 70 14.65 -11.42 -16.20
N ALA A 71 13.40 -11.29 -15.76
CA ALA A 71 13.04 -10.43 -14.63
C ALA A 71 13.68 -10.86 -13.28
N LEU A 72 14.20 -12.09 -13.17
CA LEU A 72 14.94 -12.57 -11.99
C LEU A 72 16.45 -12.30 -12.06
N ILE A 73 16.96 -11.74 -13.16
CA ILE A 73 18.41 -11.57 -13.38
C ILE A 73 18.80 -10.11 -13.18
N VAL A 74 18.76 -9.31 -14.26
CA VAL A 74 19.24 -7.92 -14.25
C VAL A 74 18.44 -7.06 -13.26
N PRO A 75 17.10 -7.11 -13.23
CA PRO A 75 16.32 -6.33 -12.27
C PRO A 75 16.62 -6.70 -10.82
N ALA A 76 16.73 -7.99 -10.52
CA ALA A 76 17.02 -8.49 -9.17
C ALA A 76 18.40 -8.05 -8.69
N VAL A 77 19.42 -8.08 -9.56
CA VAL A 77 20.76 -7.59 -9.26
C VAL A 77 20.74 -6.08 -8.98
N LEU A 78 20.14 -5.29 -9.87
CA LEU A 78 20.04 -3.84 -9.71
C LEU A 78 19.30 -3.46 -8.43
N TYR A 79 18.19 -4.15 -8.13
CA TYR A 79 17.44 -3.96 -6.90
C TYR A 79 18.27 -4.30 -5.66
N ALA A 80 18.87 -5.50 -5.61
CA ALA A 80 19.64 -5.99 -4.47
C ALA A 80 20.82 -5.09 -4.10
N LEU A 81 21.43 -4.42 -5.09
CA LEU A 81 22.56 -3.51 -4.89
C LEU A 81 22.14 -2.10 -4.45
N THR A 82 20.90 -1.69 -4.74
CA THR A 82 20.45 -0.30 -4.54
C THR A 82 19.44 -0.13 -3.41
N VAL A 83 18.65 -1.15 -3.09
CA VAL A 83 17.57 -1.10 -2.09
C VAL A 83 18.08 -0.86 -0.65
N SER A 84 17.24 -0.24 0.19
CA SER A 84 17.51 -0.12 1.64
C SER A 84 16.98 -1.30 2.46
N SER A 85 15.88 -1.92 2.01
CA SER A 85 15.30 -3.13 2.60
C SER A 85 16.24 -4.34 2.52
N ARG A 86 16.34 -5.10 3.61
CA ARG A 86 17.16 -6.33 3.67
C ARG A 86 16.38 -7.61 3.38
N GLN A 87 15.06 -7.56 3.33
CA GLN A 87 14.20 -8.75 3.17
C GLN A 87 13.36 -8.70 1.90
N LEU A 88 12.95 -7.51 1.47
CA LEU A 88 12.03 -7.38 0.34
C LEU A 88 12.63 -7.98 -0.93
N VAL A 89 11.90 -8.92 -1.54
CA VAL A 89 12.26 -9.52 -2.82
C VAL A 89 11.49 -8.80 -3.93
N ALA A 90 12.20 -7.99 -4.72
CA ALA A 90 11.67 -7.39 -5.93
C ALA A 90 11.66 -8.39 -7.06
N SER A 91 10.48 -8.61 -7.63
CA SER A 91 10.25 -9.57 -8.70
C SER A 91 8.83 -9.38 -9.24
N PRO A 92 8.51 -9.82 -10.46
CA PRO A 92 7.13 -9.81 -10.94
C PRO A 92 6.24 -10.61 -10.00
N ASP A 93 5.14 -10.03 -9.57
CA ASP A 93 4.12 -10.67 -8.74
C ASP A 93 2.81 -10.85 -9.52
N ALA A 94 1.84 -11.51 -8.88
CA ALA A 94 0.54 -11.79 -9.47
C ALA A 94 -0.20 -10.51 -9.90
N ALA A 95 -0.13 -9.46 -9.08
CA ALA A 95 -0.85 -8.22 -9.33
C ALA A 95 -0.25 -7.44 -10.50
N ALA A 96 1.08 -7.30 -10.52
CA ALA A 96 1.80 -6.68 -11.61
C ALA A 96 1.61 -7.44 -12.93
N ALA A 97 1.65 -8.78 -12.91
CA ALA A 97 1.41 -9.60 -14.10
C ALA A 97 0.00 -9.40 -14.68
N ALA A 98 -1.03 -9.42 -13.83
CA ALA A 98 -2.40 -9.21 -14.28
C ALA A 98 -2.65 -7.76 -14.76
N LEU A 99 -2.02 -6.77 -14.13
CA LEU A 99 -2.07 -5.39 -14.59
C LEU A 99 -1.40 -5.22 -15.96
N VAL A 100 -0.24 -5.84 -16.18
CA VAL A 100 0.40 -5.89 -17.50
C VAL A 100 -0.55 -6.53 -18.51
N ALA A 101 -1.11 -7.69 -18.20
CA ALA A 101 -2.06 -8.39 -19.07
C ALA A 101 -3.23 -7.50 -19.50
N SER A 102 -3.93 -6.94 -18.52
CA SER A 102 -5.12 -6.10 -18.72
C SER A 102 -4.80 -4.79 -19.43
N SER A 103 -3.66 -4.17 -19.13
CA SER A 103 -3.27 -2.91 -19.78
C SER A 103 -2.89 -3.06 -21.25
N LEU A 104 -2.26 -4.18 -21.61
CA LEU A 104 -1.76 -4.39 -22.96
C LEU A 104 -2.76 -5.10 -23.87
N GLY A 105 -3.71 -5.86 -23.30
CA GLY A 105 -4.71 -6.61 -24.09
C GLY A 105 -5.57 -5.74 -25.02
N GLY A 106 -5.79 -4.47 -24.68
CA GLY A 106 -6.48 -3.50 -25.54
C GLY A 106 -5.61 -2.84 -26.61
N LEU A 107 -4.28 -3.01 -26.55
CA LEU A 107 -3.31 -2.35 -27.44
C LEU A 107 -2.64 -3.33 -28.41
N ALA A 108 -2.48 -4.60 -28.04
CA ALA A 108 -1.89 -5.63 -28.88
C ALA A 108 -2.40 -7.02 -28.48
N VAL A 109 -2.27 -7.98 -29.41
CA VAL A 109 -2.64 -9.39 -29.17
C VAL A 109 -1.52 -10.09 -28.39
N ALA A 110 -1.87 -10.72 -27.27
CA ALA A 110 -0.93 -11.47 -26.43
C ALA A 110 -0.15 -12.53 -27.23
N GLY A 111 1.12 -12.73 -26.89
CA GLY A 111 2.01 -13.68 -27.58
C GLY A 111 2.62 -13.21 -28.91
N HIS A 112 2.21 -12.07 -29.46
CA HIS A 112 2.88 -11.44 -30.61
C HIS A 112 4.11 -10.63 -30.18
N GLN A 113 5.06 -10.41 -31.10
CA GLN A 113 6.29 -9.63 -30.83
C GLN A 113 5.99 -8.19 -30.40
N ASP A 114 4.95 -7.58 -30.97
CA ASP A 114 4.52 -6.23 -30.60
C ASP A 114 4.08 -6.17 -29.12
N TYR A 115 3.40 -7.21 -28.64
CA TYR A 115 2.95 -7.30 -27.25
C TYR A 115 4.12 -7.36 -26.27
N ILE A 116 5.15 -8.15 -26.58
CA ILE A 116 6.38 -8.23 -25.78
C ILE A 116 7.03 -6.85 -25.75
N THR A 117 7.16 -6.19 -26.90
CA THR A 117 7.79 -4.88 -27.02
C THR A 117 7.07 -3.81 -26.20
N LEU A 118 5.73 -3.82 -26.19
CA LEU A 118 4.92 -2.93 -25.35
C LEU A 118 5.10 -3.21 -23.85
N ALA A 119 5.23 -4.48 -23.44
CA ALA A 119 5.50 -4.82 -22.04
C ALA A 119 6.88 -4.33 -21.58
N LEU A 120 7.91 -4.43 -22.43
CA LEU A 120 9.23 -3.88 -22.16
C LEU A 120 9.18 -2.36 -22.03
N ALA A 121 8.49 -1.67 -22.96
CA ALA A 121 8.30 -0.23 -22.92
C ALA A 121 7.55 0.21 -21.64
N GLN A 122 6.49 -0.51 -21.25
CA GLN A 122 5.76 -0.24 -20.01
C GLN A 122 6.64 -0.38 -18.77
N ALA A 123 7.53 -1.39 -18.73
CA ALA A 123 8.51 -1.54 -17.65
C ALA A 123 9.48 -0.36 -17.59
N LEU A 124 9.93 0.16 -18.75
CA LEU A 124 10.77 1.37 -18.80
C LEU A 124 10.04 2.59 -18.26
N ILE A 125 8.78 2.82 -18.65
CA ILE A 125 7.97 3.95 -18.14
C ILE A 125 7.80 3.82 -16.63
N CYS A 126 7.46 2.63 -16.12
CA CYS A 126 7.37 2.39 -14.67
C CYS A 126 8.70 2.70 -13.98
N GLY A 127 9.83 2.30 -14.58
CA GLY A 127 11.17 2.63 -14.08
C GLY A 127 11.41 4.13 -13.96
N VAL A 128 11.12 4.89 -15.01
CA VAL A 128 11.21 6.36 -15.03
C VAL A 128 10.29 6.97 -13.97
N MET A 129 9.06 6.49 -13.84
CA MET A 129 8.10 6.96 -12.86
C MET A 129 8.56 6.74 -11.42
N PHE A 130 9.08 5.55 -11.10
CA PHE A 130 9.65 5.26 -9.79
C PHE A 130 10.84 6.18 -9.46
N LEU A 131 11.70 6.45 -10.45
CA LEU A 131 12.80 7.40 -10.31
C LEU A 131 12.30 8.83 -10.08
N ALA A 132 11.26 9.25 -10.81
CA ALA A 132 10.62 10.55 -10.60
C ALA A 132 10.05 10.65 -9.17
N CYS A 133 9.30 9.63 -8.72
CA CYS A 133 8.78 9.57 -7.36
C CYS A 133 9.90 9.61 -6.30
N SER A 134 11.01 8.91 -6.55
CA SER A 134 12.19 8.97 -5.68
C SER A 134 12.81 10.37 -5.62
N PHE A 135 12.97 11.01 -6.78
CA PHE A 135 13.56 12.34 -6.93
C PHE A 135 12.73 13.42 -6.22
N PHE A 136 11.41 13.41 -6.44
CA PHE A 136 10.46 14.32 -5.79
C PHE A 136 10.15 13.94 -4.33
N LYS A 137 10.82 12.91 -3.79
CA LYS A 137 10.64 12.42 -2.42
C LYS A 137 9.19 12.01 -2.08
N LEU A 138 8.48 11.47 -3.07
CA LEU A 138 7.09 11.04 -2.98
C LEU A 138 6.91 9.70 -2.24
N GLY A 139 7.91 9.19 -1.52
CA GLY A 139 7.76 7.99 -0.70
C GLY A 139 6.69 8.07 0.38
N PHE A 140 6.21 9.29 0.71
CA PHE A 140 5.06 9.48 1.59
C PHE A 140 3.71 9.13 0.92
N LEU A 141 3.62 9.14 -0.43
CA LEU A 141 2.40 8.77 -1.16
C LEU A 141 1.98 7.32 -0.91
N ALA A 142 2.91 6.44 -0.55
CA ALA A 142 2.56 5.07 -0.15
C ALA A 142 1.65 5.01 1.09
N ASN A 143 1.57 6.07 1.90
CA ASN A 143 0.64 6.15 3.02
C ASN A 143 -0.82 6.44 2.56
N PHE A 144 -1.03 6.84 1.32
CA PHE A 144 -2.36 7.17 0.79
C PHE A 144 -3.08 5.97 0.15
N LEU A 145 -2.39 4.85 -0.05
CA LEU A 145 -3.02 3.61 -0.49
C LEU A 145 -3.57 2.89 0.75
N SER A 146 -4.85 3.08 1.02
CA SER A 146 -5.49 2.52 2.22
C SER A 146 -5.48 0.99 2.17
N LYS A 147 -5.38 0.36 3.35
CA LYS A 147 -5.39 -1.10 3.47
C LYS A 147 -6.58 -1.75 2.74
N PRO A 148 -7.82 -1.22 2.79
CA PRO A 148 -8.94 -1.84 2.10
C PRO A 148 -8.84 -1.81 0.58
N ILE A 149 -8.28 -0.74 0.00
CA ILE A 149 -8.06 -0.67 -1.45
C ILE A 149 -7.13 -1.81 -1.87
N LEU A 150 -6.01 -1.99 -1.16
CA LEU A 150 -5.08 -3.09 -1.42
C LEU A 150 -5.73 -4.47 -1.27
N VAL A 151 -6.48 -4.70 -0.18
CA VAL A 151 -7.18 -5.99 0.05
C VAL A 151 -8.18 -6.27 -1.07
N GLY A 152 -8.96 -5.26 -1.45
CA GLY A 152 -9.95 -5.37 -2.52
C GLY A 152 -9.32 -5.64 -3.89
N PHE A 153 -8.35 -4.83 -4.26
CA PHE A 153 -7.62 -4.94 -5.52
C PHE A 153 -6.90 -6.29 -5.66
N VAL A 154 -6.08 -6.67 -4.67
CA VAL A 154 -5.33 -7.93 -4.69
C VAL A 154 -6.29 -9.12 -4.68
N GLY A 155 -7.38 -9.05 -3.91
CA GLY A 155 -8.40 -10.09 -3.88
C GLY A 155 -9.11 -10.27 -5.24
N GLY A 156 -9.46 -9.16 -5.90
CA GLY A 156 -10.11 -9.20 -7.21
C GLY A 156 -9.21 -9.82 -8.28
N LEU A 157 -7.95 -9.36 -8.35
CA LEU A 157 -6.95 -9.96 -9.24
C LEU A 157 -6.66 -11.42 -8.94
N ALA A 158 -6.62 -11.79 -7.65
CA ALA A 158 -6.44 -13.17 -7.25
C ALA A 158 -7.55 -14.08 -7.79
N LEU A 159 -8.81 -13.63 -7.73
CA LEU A 159 -9.93 -14.39 -8.28
C LEU A 159 -9.88 -14.48 -9.81
N ASP A 160 -9.55 -13.39 -10.51
CA ASP A 160 -9.37 -13.41 -11.97
C ASP A 160 -8.29 -14.41 -12.40
N ILE A 161 -7.13 -14.37 -11.74
CA ILE A 161 -6.01 -15.28 -12.01
C ILE A 161 -6.41 -16.74 -11.76
N LEU A 162 -7.18 -17.00 -10.71
CA LEU A 162 -7.64 -18.36 -10.37
C LEU A 162 -8.54 -18.97 -11.45
N VAL A 163 -9.35 -18.17 -12.15
CA VAL A 163 -10.14 -18.66 -13.30
C VAL A 163 -9.22 -19.15 -14.41
N SER A 164 -8.19 -18.36 -14.77
CA SER A 164 -7.19 -18.80 -15.76
C SER A 164 -6.39 -20.02 -15.32
N GLN A 165 -6.05 -20.12 -14.04
CA GLN A 165 -5.32 -21.29 -13.54
C GLN A 165 -6.21 -22.53 -13.51
N ALA A 166 -7.50 -22.40 -13.16
CA ALA A 166 -8.47 -23.48 -13.22
C ALA A 166 -8.61 -24.01 -14.65
N ALA A 167 -8.68 -23.13 -15.65
CA ALA A 167 -8.70 -23.55 -17.06
C ALA A 167 -7.47 -24.38 -17.44
N LYS A 168 -6.26 -23.92 -17.08
CA LYS A 168 -5.02 -24.67 -17.32
C LYS A 168 -5.00 -26.03 -16.62
N MET A 169 -5.46 -26.08 -15.37
CA MET A 169 -5.53 -27.31 -14.58
C MET A 169 -6.50 -28.33 -15.18
N LEU A 170 -7.62 -27.88 -15.75
CA LEU A 170 -8.61 -28.72 -16.43
C LEU A 170 -8.23 -29.04 -17.89
N GLY A 171 -7.20 -28.38 -18.44
CA GLY A 171 -6.83 -28.50 -19.86
C GLY A 171 -7.80 -27.79 -20.81
N VAL A 172 -8.57 -26.82 -20.33
CA VAL A 172 -9.52 -26.03 -21.12
C VAL A 172 -8.78 -24.84 -21.73
N LYS A 173 -8.96 -24.61 -23.03
CA LYS A 173 -8.42 -23.45 -23.72
C LYS A 173 -9.36 -22.25 -23.52
N ILE A 174 -8.84 -21.21 -22.88
CA ILE A 174 -9.50 -19.90 -22.78
C ILE A 174 -8.52 -18.82 -23.21
N ASP A 175 -9.05 -17.67 -23.63
CA ASP A 175 -8.22 -16.48 -23.74
C ASP A 175 -7.88 -15.99 -22.33
N SER A 176 -6.61 -16.16 -21.93
CA SER A 176 -6.14 -15.73 -20.61
C SER A 176 -6.00 -14.21 -20.50
N GLY A 177 -5.97 -13.50 -21.63
CA GLY A 177 -5.89 -12.04 -21.71
C GLY A 177 -7.25 -11.33 -21.75
N GLY A 178 -8.36 -12.07 -21.91
CA GLY A 178 -9.71 -11.52 -21.97
C GLY A 178 -10.19 -10.90 -20.64
N GLU A 179 -11.43 -10.44 -20.61
CA GLU A 179 -12.04 -9.94 -19.37
C GLU A 179 -12.50 -11.09 -18.47
N PHE A 180 -12.68 -10.82 -17.17
CA PHE A 180 -13.04 -11.84 -16.18
C PHE A 180 -14.29 -12.65 -16.56
N ILE A 181 -15.35 -11.96 -17.03
CA ILE A 181 -16.62 -12.60 -17.42
C ILE A 181 -16.43 -13.50 -18.64
N GLU A 182 -15.62 -13.08 -19.60
CA GLU A 182 -15.30 -13.88 -20.79
C GLU A 182 -14.50 -15.13 -20.42
N LYS A 183 -13.49 -14.98 -19.55
CA LYS A 183 -12.71 -16.11 -19.02
C LYS A 183 -13.60 -17.11 -18.28
N LEU A 184 -14.48 -16.62 -17.42
CA LEU A 184 -15.39 -17.45 -16.64
C LEU A 184 -16.37 -18.20 -17.56
N THR A 185 -16.91 -17.49 -18.55
CA THR A 185 -17.81 -18.08 -19.55
C THR A 185 -17.08 -19.14 -20.39
N GLY A 186 -15.87 -18.84 -20.86
CA GLY A 186 -15.01 -19.77 -21.59
C GLY A 186 -14.65 -21.01 -20.77
N LEU A 187 -14.35 -20.84 -19.48
CA LEU A 187 -14.09 -21.95 -18.57
C LEU A 187 -15.33 -22.86 -18.45
N VAL A 188 -16.50 -22.28 -18.15
CA VAL A 188 -17.75 -23.03 -17.94
C VAL A 188 -18.19 -23.75 -19.22
N THR A 189 -18.17 -23.06 -20.35
CA THR A 189 -18.55 -23.63 -21.65
C THR A 189 -17.55 -24.66 -22.17
N GLY A 190 -16.28 -24.55 -21.77
CA GLY A 190 -15.21 -25.48 -22.13
C GLY A 190 -15.12 -26.73 -21.24
N LEU A 191 -15.86 -26.82 -20.13
CA LEU A 191 -15.85 -27.97 -19.21
C LEU A 191 -16.08 -29.34 -19.90
N PRO A 192 -16.98 -29.48 -20.89
CA PRO A 192 -17.17 -30.75 -21.59
C PRO A 192 -15.92 -31.24 -22.34
N GLY A 193 -15.00 -30.34 -22.70
CA GLY A 193 -13.75 -30.62 -23.39
C GLY A 193 -12.54 -30.78 -22.47
N LEU A 194 -12.75 -31.03 -21.17
CA LEU A 194 -11.65 -31.17 -20.22
C LEU A 194 -10.69 -32.31 -20.60
N ASN A 195 -9.42 -32.12 -20.29
CA ASN A 195 -8.40 -33.13 -20.53
C ASN A 195 -8.14 -33.92 -19.24
N VAL A 196 -8.46 -35.23 -19.26
CA VAL A 196 -8.33 -36.10 -18.07
C VAL A 196 -6.90 -36.15 -17.54
N TRP A 197 -5.89 -36.17 -18.42
CA TRP A 197 -4.49 -36.17 -17.99
C TRP A 197 -4.11 -34.85 -17.31
N SER A 198 -4.59 -33.71 -17.82
CA SER A 198 -4.39 -32.41 -17.17
C SER A 198 -5.00 -32.38 -15.77
N VAL A 199 -6.21 -32.93 -15.60
CA VAL A 199 -6.87 -33.04 -14.29
C VAL A 199 -6.07 -33.93 -13.34
N LEU A 200 -5.59 -35.09 -13.80
CA LEU A 200 -4.80 -36.00 -12.96
C LEU A 200 -3.47 -35.37 -12.52
N ILE A 201 -2.76 -34.71 -13.44
CA ILE A 201 -1.50 -34.02 -13.16
C ILE A 201 -1.72 -32.88 -12.18
N SER A 202 -2.74 -32.05 -12.40
CA SER A 202 -3.03 -30.91 -11.51
C SER A 202 -3.53 -31.37 -10.14
N ALA A 203 -4.35 -32.42 -10.06
CA ALA A 203 -4.78 -33.02 -8.78
C ALA A 203 -3.59 -33.58 -8.00
N GLY A 204 -2.69 -34.33 -8.66
CA GLY A 204 -1.44 -34.82 -8.06
C GLY A 204 -0.55 -33.68 -7.58
N ALA A 205 -0.39 -32.64 -8.40
CA ALA A 205 0.36 -31.44 -8.04
C ALA A 205 -0.23 -30.74 -6.79
N LEU A 206 -1.56 -30.55 -6.74
CA LEU A 206 -2.22 -29.97 -5.58
C LEU A 206 -2.02 -30.81 -4.32
N ILE A 207 -2.15 -32.14 -4.41
CA ILE A 207 -1.91 -33.03 -3.26
C ILE A 207 -0.49 -32.84 -2.74
N VAL A 208 0.52 -32.89 -3.62
CA VAL A 208 1.92 -32.71 -3.23
C VAL A 208 2.16 -31.32 -2.62
N LEU A 209 1.61 -30.25 -3.19
CA LEU A 209 1.77 -28.89 -2.67
C LEU A 209 1.12 -28.72 -1.30
N LEU A 210 -0.12 -29.20 -1.14
CA LEU A 210 -0.89 -29.00 0.08
C LEU A 210 -0.43 -29.89 1.23
N VAL A 211 -0.16 -31.17 0.94
CA VAL A 211 0.31 -32.14 1.94
C VAL A 211 1.79 -31.92 2.23
N GLY A 212 2.62 -31.73 1.21
CA GLY A 212 4.04 -31.50 1.36
C GLY A 212 4.34 -30.29 2.25
N ARG A 213 3.61 -29.19 2.06
CA ARG A 213 3.76 -27.99 2.91
C ARG A 213 3.49 -28.27 4.40
N ARG A 214 2.64 -29.24 4.73
CA ARG A 214 2.39 -29.66 6.12
C ARG A 214 3.48 -30.58 6.67
N ILE A 215 4.11 -31.39 5.82
CA ILE A 215 5.18 -32.31 6.21
C ILE A 215 6.49 -31.56 6.45
N ALA A 216 6.92 -30.74 5.49
CA ALA A 216 8.18 -30.00 5.58
C ALA A 216 8.06 -28.62 4.93
N ALA A 217 7.88 -27.58 5.75
CA ALA A 217 7.73 -26.20 5.28
C ALA A 217 8.99 -25.64 4.58
N ALA A 218 10.16 -26.21 4.85
CA ALA A 218 11.44 -25.78 4.27
C ALA A 218 11.70 -26.34 2.85
N VAL A 219 10.96 -27.36 2.43
CA VAL A 219 11.16 -28.03 1.14
C VAL A 219 10.45 -27.25 0.02
N PRO A 220 11.11 -26.99 -1.13
CA PRO A 220 10.49 -26.27 -2.24
C PRO A 220 9.57 -27.20 -3.06
N TRP A 221 8.39 -27.48 -2.52
CA TRP A 221 7.41 -28.41 -3.14
C TRP A 221 6.99 -28.02 -4.56
N ALA A 222 6.98 -26.72 -4.89
CA ALA A 222 6.73 -26.27 -6.25
C ALA A 222 7.76 -26.79 -7.26
N LEU A 223 9.04 -26.81 -6.90
CA LEU A 223 10.09 -27.36 -7.74
C LEU A 223 9.96 -28.89 -7.89
N ILE A 224 9.62 -29.58 -6.80
CA ILE A 224 9.37 -31.04 -6.83
C ILE A 224 8.22 -31.36 -7.79
N VAL A 225 7.13 -30.59 -7.71
CA VAL A 225 5.96 -30.73 -8.60
C VAL A 225 6.34 -30.52 -10.06
N LEU A 226 7.18 -29.53 -10.37
CA LEU A 226 7.68 -29.35 -11.73
C LEU A 226 8.49 -30.56 -12.21
N ILE A 227 9.45 -31.02 -11.40
CA ILE A 227 10.33 -32.15 -11.76
C ILE A 227 9.51 -33.42 -11.96
N VAL A 228 8.69 -33.79 -10.97
CA VAL A 228 7.87 -35.00 -11.02
C VAL A 228 6.83 -34.91 -12.13
N GLY A 229 6.17 -33.76 -12.29
CA GLY A 229 5.21 -33.53 -13.37
C GLY A 229 5.84 -33.69 -14.75
N THR A 230 7.05 -33.15 -14.94
CA THR A 230 7.80 -33.29 -16.20
C THR A 230 8.16 -34.75 -16.47
N ILE A 231 8.66 -35.48 -15.46
CA ILE A 231 8.97 -36.91 -15.59
C ILE A 231 7.71 -37.70 -15.98
N VAL A 232 6.57 -37.44 -15.32
CA VAL A 232 5.29 -38.10 -15.63
C VAL A 232 4.87 -37.83 -17.07
N VAL A 233 4.92 -36.58 -17.54
CA VAL A 233 4.53 -36.23 -18.92
C VAL A 233 5.42 -36.94 -19.94
N VAL A 234 6.73 -36.93 -19.74
CA VAL A 234 7.70 -37.55 -20.65
C VAL A 234 7.52 -39.07 -20.71
N LEU A 235 7.38 -39.74 -19.56
CA LEU A 235 7.24 -41.20 -19.50
C LEU A 235 5.88 -41.70 -20.01
N SER A 236 4.81 -40.95 -19.76
CA SER A 236 3.45 -41.33 -20.17
C SER A 236 3.09 -40.89 -21.60
N SER A 237 3.94 -40.10 -22.27
CA SER A 237 3.61 -39.42 -23.52
C SER A 237 2.31 -38.60 -23.43
N ALA A 238 2.00 -38.04 -22.26
CA ALA A 238 0.73 -37.31 -22.02
C ALA A 238 0.54 -36.10 -22.95
N GLU A 239 1.63 -35.56 -23.51
CA GLU A 239 1.58 -34.52 -24.53
C GLU A 239 0.79 -34.98 -25.79
N LYS A 240 0.97 -36.25 -26.21
CA LYS A 240 0.18 -36.85 -27.30
C LYS A 240 -1.29 -37.01 -26.94
N ALA A 241 -1.61 -37.09 -25.65
CA ALA A 241 -2.97 -37.13 -25.13
C ALA A 241 -3.58 -35.73 -24.95
N GLY A 242 -2.93 -34.67 -25.44
CA GLY A 242 -3.46 -33.30 -25.46
C GLY A 242 -3.12 -32.47 -24.23
N VAL A 243 -2.20 -32.91 -23.36
CA VAL A 243 -1.70 -32.09 -22.26
C VAL A 243 -0.83 -30.97 -22.81
N SER A 244 -1.18 -29.72 -22.49
CA SER A 244 -0.34 -28.57 -22.79
C SER A 244 0.91 -28.58 -21.91
N VAL A 245 2.06 -28.37 -22.55
CA VAL A 245 3.35 -28.15 -21.89
C VAL A 245 3.82 -26.70 -22.11
N LEU A 246 4.86 -26.30 -21.38
CA LEU A 246 5.44 -24.96 -21.45
C LEU A 246 5.96 -24.63 -22.85
N GLY A 247 6.53 -25.62 -23.54
CA GLY A 247 7.13 -25.46 -24.85
C GLY A 247 8.55 -24.89 -24.79
N LYS A 248 9.18 -24.75 -25.96
CA LYS A 248 10.58 -24.38 -26.07
C LYS A 248 10.88 -23.03 -25.40
N VAL A 249 11.86 -23.02 -24.50
CA VAL A 249 12.41 -21.82 -23.86
C VAL A 249 13.74 -21.49 -24.53
N GLU A 250 13.86 -20.28 -25.07
CA GLU A 250 15.10 -19.85 -25.72
C GLU A 250 16.26 -19.85 -24.72
N ALA A 251 17.36 -20.50 -25.10
CA ALA A 251 18.57 -20.57 -24.29
C ALA A 251 19.41 -19.31 -24.48
N GLY A 252 19.98 -18.82 -23.39
CA GLY A 252 20.93 -17.71 -23.43
C GLY A 252 20.74 -16.70 -22.30
N PRO A 253 21.75 -15.85 -22.08
CA PRO A 253 21.64 -14.73 -21.16
C PRO A 253 20.65 -13.69 -21.71
N PRO A 254 20.09 -12.83 -20.83
CA PRO A 254 19.33 -11.66 -21.27
C PRO A 254 20.16 -10.81 -22.22
N THR A 255 19.63 -10.50 -23.40
CA THR A 255 20.24 -9.55 -24.33
C THR A 255 19.73 -8.14 -24.03
N LEU A 256 20.61 -7.14 -24.18
CA LEU A 256 20.20 -5.76 -24.02
C LEU A 256 19.41 -5.34 -25.25
N THR A 257 18.14 -5.00 -25.05
CA THR A 257 17.21 -4.56 -26.10
C THR A 257 16.62 -3.21 -25.76
N TRP A 258 16.16 -2.50 -26.79
CA TRP A 258 15.42 -1.26 -26.64
C TRP A 258 14.10 -1.39 -27.39
N PRO A 259 12.94 -1.09 -26.77
CA PRO A 259 11.67 -1.18 -27.46
C PRO A 259 11.55 -0.09 -28.52
N VAL A 260 11.38 -0.50 -29.77
CA VAL A 260 11.19 0.39 -30.92
C VAL A 260 9.69 0.43 -31.22
N ILE A 261 9.00 1.45 -30.70
CA ILE A 261 7.56 1.67 -30.86
C ILE A 261 7.28 3.13 -31.22
N GLU A 262 6.11 3.40 -31.78
CA GLU A 262 5.68 4.75 -32.13
C GLU A 262 5.49 5.63 -30.88
N TRP A 263 5.65 6.94 -31.04
CA TRP A 263 5.42 7.90 -29.96
C TRP A 263 3.99 7.85 -29.39
N SER A 264 3.01 7.59 -30.27
CA SER A 264 1.60 7.36 -29.90
C SER A 264 1.45 6.19 -28.92
N GLN A 265 2.18 5.09 -29.13
CA GLN A 265 2.17 3.91 -28.28
C GLN A 265 2.84 4.19 -26.93
N TRP A 266 3.95 4.93 -26.91
CA TRP A 266 4.55 5.40 -25.65
C TRP A 266 3.54 6.19 -24.81
N ALA A 267 2.83 7.13 -25.42
CA ALA A 267 1.81 7.94 -24.74
C ALA A 267 0.63 7.08 -24.23
N ALA A 268 0.19 6.10 -25.02
CA ALA A 268 -0.90 5.18 -24.64
C ALA A 268 -0.56 4.30 -23.43
N LEU A 269 0.72 4.00 -23.19
CA LEU A 269 1.18 3.20 -22.05
C LEU A 269 1.32 4.01 -20.75
N VAL A 270 1.29 5.36 -20.81
CA VAL A 270 1.49 6.19 -19.62
C VAL A 270 0.42 5.95 -18.54
N PRO A 271 -0.89 5.93 -18.85
CA PRO A 271 -1.93 5.72 -17.83
C PRO A 271 -1.80 4.38 -17.11
N SER A 272 -1.52 3.29 -17.84
CA SER A 272 -1.33 1.96 -17.26
C SER A 272 -0.06 1.88 -16.43
N ALA A 273 1.04 2.47 -16.90
CA ALA A 273 2.29 2.55 -16.15
C ALA A 273 2.13 3.35 -14.84
N ILE A 274 1.30 4.40 -14.84
CA ILE A 274 0.96 5.16 -13.62
C ILE A 274 0.27 4.24 -12.61
N ALA A 275 -0.78 3.54 -13.04
CA ALA A 275 -1.52 2.63 -12.18
C ALA A 275 -0.61 1.54 -11.60
N LEU A 276 0.20 0.92 -12.46
CA LEU A 276 1.14 -0.13 -12.10
C LEU A 276 2.19 0.36 -11.10
N THR A 277 2.75 1.56 -11.33
CA THR A 277 3.73 2.18 -10.42
C THR A 277 3.12 2.49 -9.06
N VAL A 278 1.92 3.08 -9.00
CA VAL A 278 1.26 3.44 -7.73
C VAL A 278 0.95 2.21 -6.89
N VAL A 279 0.44 1.15 -7.51
CA VAL A 279 0.12 -0.11 -6.84
C VAL A 279 1.39 -0.77 -6.30
N THR A 280 2.37 -1.02 -7.17
CA THR A 280 3.62 -1.69 -6.79
C THR A 280 4.45 -0.86 -5.81
N MET A 281 4.36 0.47 -5.86
CA MET A 281 4.89 1.37 -4.84
C MET A 281 4.25 1.14 -3.48
N GLY A 282 2.92 1.14 -3.41
CA GLY A 282 2.17 0.98 -2.16
C GLY A 282 2.48 -0.36 -1.50
N GLU A 283 2.44 -1.46 -2.27
CA GLU A 283 2.78 -2.80 -1.78
C GLU A 283 4.24 -2.90 -1.33
N GLY A 284 5.18 -2.49 -2.19
CA GLY A 284 6.61 -2.60 -1.93
C GLY A 284 7.05 -1.82 -0.70
N LEU A 285 6.60 -0.57 -0.57
CA LEU A 285 6.95 0.26 0.59
C LEU A 285 6.32 -0.24 1.88
N LEU A 286 5.09 -0.78 1.82
CA LEU A 286 4.43 -1.37 2.98
C LEU A 286 5.16 -2.64 3.46
N VAL A 287 5.54 -3.53 2.54
CA VAL A 287 6.29 -4.75 2.88
C VAL A 287 7.67 -4.40 3.42
N SER A 288 8.37 -3.46 2.77
CA SER A 288 9.67 -2.97 3.23
C SER A 288 9.57 -2.47 4.68
N ARG A 289 8.63 -1.56 4.96
CA ARG A 289 8.41 -1.00 6.31
C ARG A 289 8.07 -2.09 7.32
N SER A 290 7.13 -2.98 7.00
CA SER A 290 6.69 -4.06 7.89
C SER A 290 7.85 -4.96 8.33
N TYR A 291 8.73 -5.36 7.41
CA TYR A 291 9.90 -6.17 7.74
C TYR A 291 11.02 -5.38 8.42
N GLY A 292 11.17 -4.09 8.09
CA GLY A 292 12.04 -3.15 8.80
C GLY A 292 11.71 -3.07 10.29
N GLU A 293 10.43 -2.84 10.60
CA GLU A 293 9.90 -2.80 11.97
C GLU A 293 10.04 -4.16 12.66
N LYS A 294 9.60 -5.24 12.00
CA LYS A 294 9.68 -6.61 12.55
C LYS A 294 11.12 -7.03 12.90
N ARG A 295 12.12 -6.55 12.16
CA ARG A 295 13.53 -6.95 12.31
C ARG A 295 14.41 -5.85 12.90
N GLY A 296 13.83 -4.71 13.33
CA GLY A 296 14.55 -3.65 14.04
C GLY A 296 15.61 -2.93 13.20
N TYR A 297 15.35 -2.69 11.90
CA TYR A 297 16.25 -1.89 11.07
C TYR A 297 15.48 -0.81 10.29
N PRO A 298 16.11 0.36 10.04
CA PRO A 298 15.44 1.45 9.34
C PRO A 298 15.35 1.17 7.84
N THR A 299 14.19 1.44 7.25
CA THR A 299 13.99 1.50 5.80
C THR A 299 13.93 2.93 5.31
N ARG A 300 14.31 3.17 4.05
CA ARG A 300 14.32 4.50 3.42
C ARG A 300 13.40 4.49 2.21
N PRO A 301 12.14 4.97 2.32
CA PRO A 301 11.15 4.86 1.26
C PRO A 301 11.62 5.40 -0.10
N ASN A 302 12.19 6.61 -0.14
CA ASN A 302 12.67 7.20 -1.39
C ASN A 302 13.84 6.41 -2.02
N ARG A 303 14.64 5.69 -1.21
CA ARG A 303 15.70 4.83 -1.72
C ARG A 303 15.16 3.52 -2.29
N ASP A 304 14.12 2.97 -1.66
CA ASP A 304 13.44 1.79 -2.18
C ASP A 304 12.71 2.13 -3.50
N LEU A 305 12.12 3.32 -3.62
CA LEU A 305 11.60 3.83 -4.90
C LEU A 305 12.69 3.91 -5.98
N PHE A 306 13.86 4.44 -5.63
CA PHE A 306 15.00 4.46 -6.55
C PHE A 306 15.37 3.04 -7.01
N ALA A 307 15.41 2.09 -6.07
CA ALA A 307 15.75 0.70 -6.37
C ALA A 307 14.71 0.03 -7.29
N PHE A 308 13.42 0.27 -7.06
CA PHE A 308 12.36 -0.17 -7.97
C PHE A 308 12.49 0.48 -9.36
N GLY A 309 12.86 1.76 -9.41
CA GLY A 309 13.07 2.48 -10.67
C GLY A 309 14.18 1.88 -11.51
N VAL A 310 15.37 1.71 -10.92
CA VAL A 310 16.50 1.09 -11.62
C VAL A 310 16.22 -0.38 -11.97
N ALA A 311 15.53 -1.13 -11.11
CA ALA A 311 15.15 -2.50 -11.40
C ALA A 311 14.19 -2.61 -12.60
N ASN A 312 13.18 -1.74 -12.67
CA ASN A 312 12.21 -1.72 -13.78
C ASN A 312 12.82 -1.21 -15.08
N LEU A 313 13.72 -0.22 -15.04
CA LEU A 313 14.54 0.13 -16.20
C LEU A 313 15.35 -1.08 -16.68
N GLY A 314 16.01 -1.78 -15.75
CA GLY A 314 16.73 -3.01 -16.01
C GLY A 314 15.85 -4.09 -16.63
N ALA A 315 14.59 -4.20 -16.21
CA ALA A 315 13.65 -5.19 -16.73
C ALA A 315 13.36 -4.89 -18.20
N GLY A 316 12.92 -3.67 -18.50
CA GLY A 316 12.58 -3.27 -19.86
C GLY A 316 13.74 -3.39 -20.85
N VAL A 317 14.98 -3.08 -20.44
CA VAL A 317 16.15 -3.23 -21.34
C VAL A 317 16.71 -4.64 -21.44
N SER A 318 16.38 -5.56 -20.52
CA SER A 318 16.90 -6.93 -20.51
C SER A 318 15.87 -7.97 -20.96
N GLY A 319 14.75 -7.55 -21.54
CA GLY A 319 13.70 -8.45 -22.00
C GLY A 319 12.78 -8.98 -20.89
N GLY A 320 12.83 -8.41 -19.68
CA GLY A 320 11.90 -8.67 -18.60
C GLY A 320 10.73 -7.68 -18.59
N PHE A 321 9.68 -7.98 -17.82
CA PHE A 321 8.55 -7.07 -17.64
C PHE A 321 8.54 -6.47 -16.23
N THR A 322 7.58 -5.57 -15.97
CA THR A 322 7.51 -4.78 -14.74
C THR A 322 7.67 -5.63 -13.48
N VAL A 323 8.57 -5.17 -12.62
CA VAL A 323 8.93 -5.79 -11.35
C VAL A 323 8.22 -5.08 -10.21
N GLY A 324 7.44 -5.85 -9.45
CA GLY A 324 6.76 -5.43 -8.23
C GLY A 324 7.42 -6.00 -6.97
N SER A 325 6.61 -6.29 -5.97
CA SER A 325 7.05 -6.73 -4.64
C SER A 325 6.41 -8.05 -4.25
N SER A 326 7.22 -9.09 -4.00
CA SER A 326 6.66 -10.39 -3.67
C SER A 326 6.60 -10.63 -2.16
N THR A 327 5.39 -10.53 -1.59
CA THR A 327 5.12 -10.85 -0.18
C THR A 327 5.46 -12.29 0.19
N SER A 328 5.07 -13.25 -0.65
CA SER A 328 5.28 -14.69 -0.44
C SER A 328 6.77 -15.07 -0.46
N ARG A 329 7.54 -14.55 -1.41
CA ARG A 329 9.00 -14.79 -1.49
C ARG A 329 9.77 -14.07 -0.40
N THR A 330 9.37 -12.84 -0.07
CA THR A 330 9.92 -12.11 1.08
C THR A 330 9.72 -12.89 2.37
N ALA A 331 8.54 -13.46 2.58
CA ALA A 331 8.24 -14.30 3.74
C ALA A 331 9.04 -15.61 3.74
N ALA A 332 9.20 -16.27 2.59
CA ALA A 332 10.01 -17.49 2.47
C ALA A 332 11.50 -17.19 2.79
N MET A 333 12.03 -16.11 2.24
CA MET A 333 13.40 -15.64 2.50
C MET A 333 13.61 -15.27 3.97
N ASP A 334 12.65 -14.61 4.62
CA ASP A 334 12.71 -14.29 6.05
C ASP A 334 12.64 -15.55 6.94
N GLN A 335 11.84 -16.54 6.55
CA GLN A 335 11.74 -17.84 7.23
C GLN A 335 13.01 -18.69 7.08
N ALA A 336 13.67 -18.62 5.91
CA ALA A 336 15.00 -19.20 5.70
C ALA A 336 16.11 -18.50 6.52
N GLY A 337 15.76 -17.43 7.24
CA GLY A 337 16.66 -16.75 8.18
C GLY A 337 17.62 -15.76 7.52
N SER A 338 17.34 -15.34 6.28
CA SER A 338 18.12 -14.32 5.59
C SER A 338 17.97 -12.94 6.24
N ARG A 339 19.07 -12.18 6.24
CA ARG A 339 19.19 -10.83 6.80
C ARG A 339 19.86 -9.86 5.83
N THR A 340 20.04 -10.25 4.56
CA THR A 340 20.71 -9.46 3.53
C THR A 340 20.04 -9.68 2.16
N GLN A 341 20.41 -8.90 1.15
CA GLN A 341 19.95 -9.13 -0.24
C GLN A 341 20.78 -10.16 -1.02
N LEU A 342 21.69 -10.89 -0.38
CA LEU A 342 22.51 -11.92 -1.04
C LEU A 342 21.66 -13.05 -1.67
N PRO A 343 20.55 -13.52 -1.05
CA PRO A 343 19.68 -14.52 -1.68
C PRO A 343 19.13 -14.10 -3.04
N SER A 344 18.82 -12.82 -3.23
CA SER A 344 18.35 -12.27 -4.50
C SER A 344 19.43 -12.36 -5.58
N LEU A 345 20.70 -12.12 -5.22
CA LEU A 345 21.84 -12.27 -6.14
C LEU A 345 22.11 -13.74 -6.49
N ILE A 346 22.01 -14.64 -5.50
CA ILE A 346 22.13 -16.09 -5.73
C ILE A 346 21.01 -16.61 -6.63
N THR A 347 19.79 -16.07 -6.46
CA THR A 347 18.65 -16.38 -7.34
C THR A 347 18.90 -15.90 -8.77
N ALA A 348 19.44 -14.69 -8.94
CA ALA A 348 19.80 -14.17 -10.26
C ALA A 348 20.87 -15.03 -10.94
N LEU A 349 21.93 -15.41 -10.22
CA LEU A 349 22.97 -16.30 -10.73
C LEU A 349 22.40 -17.67 -11.08
N GLY A 350 21.60 -18.28 -10.21
CA GLY A 350 20.99 -19.58 -10.44
C GLY A 350 20.04 -19.57 -11.65
N THR A 351 19.29 -18.49 -11.84
CA THR A 351 18.39 -18.34 -12.99
C THR A 351 19.18 -18.16 -14.29
N LEU A 352 20.28 -17.41 -14.25
CA LEU A 352 21.18 -17.29 -15.39
C LEU A 352 21.79 -18.64 -15.77
N LEU A 353 22.25 -19.43 -14.80
CA LEU A 353 22.77 -20.77 -15.05
C LEU A 353 21.69 -21.70 -15.62
N LEU A 354 20.46 -21.61 -15.12
CA LEU A 354 19.32 -22.36 -15.66
C LEU A 354 19.04 -22.00 -17.13
N LEU A 355 19.12 -20.73 -17.51
CA LEU A 355 18.89 -20.28 -18.89
C LEU A 355 20.03 -20.66 -19.86
N ILE A 356 21.25 -20.80 -19.35
CA ILE A 356 22.39 -21.21 -20.18
C ILE A 356 22.44 -22.73 -20.35
N PHE A 357 22.17 -23.48 -19.28
CA PHE A 357 22.42 -24.93 -19.24
C PHE A 357 21.18 -25.81 -19.12
N GLY A 358 20.03 -25.26 -18.71
CA GLY A 358 18.88 -26.04 -18.26
C GLY A 358 17.55 -25.73 -18.95
N THR A 359 17.52 -24.96 -20.04
CA THR A 359 16.26 -24.65 -20.75
C THR A 359 15.57 -25.86 -21.34
N ALA A 360 16.33 -26.88 -21.77
CA ALA A 360 15.78 -28.16 -22.23
C ALA A 360 14.97 -28.88 -21.14
N LEU A 361 15.29 -28.66 -19.86
CA LEU A 361 14.53 -29.22 -18.74
C LEU A 361 13.18 -28.53 -18.52
N LEU A 362 12.99 -27.34 -19.10
CA LEU A 362 11.78 -26.54 -18.93
C LEU A 362 10.72 -26.86 -20.00
N GLU A 363 11.13 -27.34 -21.17
CA GLU A 363 10.26 -27.49 -22.35
C GLU A 363 9.04 -28.38 -22.11
N HIS A 364 9.23 -29.50 -21.42
CA HIS A 364 8.19 -30.50 -21.17
C HIS A 364 7.43 -30.29 -19.85
N ILE A 365 7.59 -29.13 -19.21
CA ILE A 365 6.85 -28.84 -17.97
C ILE A 365 5.35 -28.79 -18.29
N PRO A 366 4.49 -29.58 -17.62
CA PRO A 366 3.05 -29.52 -17.83
C PRO A 366 2.45 -28.18 -17.37
N SER A 367 1.73 -27.51 -18.27
CA SER A 367 0.92 -26.33 -17.96
C SER A 367 -0.08 -26.54 -16.82
N PRO A 368 -0.74 -27.72 -16.67
CA PRO A 368 -1.58 -28.00 -15.51
C PRO A 368 -0.85 -27.96 -14.17
N ALA A 369 0.43 -28.34 -14.12
CA ALA A 369 1.24 -28.24 -12.91
C ALA A 369 1.64 -26.80 -12.59
N ILE A 370 1.97 -26.00 -13.60
CA ILE A 370 2.19 -24.54 -13.45
C ILE A 370 0.91 -23.89 -12.90
N GLY A 371 -0.25 -24.22 -13.48
CA GLY A 371 -1.55 -23.74 -13.01
C GLY A 371 -1.81 -24.05 -11.54
N ALA A 372 -1.55 -25.30 -11.10
CA ALA A 372 -1.69 -25.69 -9.70
C ALA A 372 -0.74 -24.93 -8.76
N ILE A 373 0.52 -24.74 -9.16
CA ILE A 373 1.52 -23.98 -8.38
C ILE A 373 1.06 -22.53 -8.19
N VAL A 374 0.65 -21.87 -9.28
CA VAL A 374 0.17 -20.48 -9.24
C VAL A 374 -1.13 -20.38 -8.44
N ALA A 375 -2.07 -21.31 -8.61
CA ALA A 375 -3.33 -21.33 -7.86
C ALA A 375 -3.07 -21.40 -6.35
N VAL A 376 -2.22 -22.33 -5.89
CA VAL A 376 -1.87 -22.45 -4.46
C VAL A 376 -1.19 -21.18 -3.93
N ALA A 377 -0.38 -20.50 -4.74
CA ALA A 377 0.27 -19.25 -4.36
C ALA A 377 -0.71 -18.06 -4.29
N VAL A 378 -1.76 -18.07 -5.12
CA VAL A 378 -2.73 -16.96 -5.27
C VAL A 378 -3.93 -17.09 -4.33
N VAL A 379 -4.36 -18.30 -3.95
CA VAL A 379 -5.50 -18.49 -3.03
C VAL A 379 -5.41 -17.64 -1.74
N PRO A 380 -4.26 -17.54 -1.03
CA PRO A 380 -4.15 -16.68 0.14
C PRO A 380 -4.36 -15.18 -0.14
N LEU A 381 -4.12 -14.75 -1.39
CA LEU A 381 -4.28 -13.36 -1.82
C LEU A 381 -5.76 -12.95 -1.96
N LEU A 382 -6.70 -13.90 -1.97
CA LEU A 382 -8.14 -13.60 -1.88
C LEU A 382 -8.50 -12.82 -0.61
N GLY A 383 -7.65 -12.86 0.43
CA GLY A 383 -7.77 -11.97 1.58
C GLY A 383 -9.06 -12.14 2.40
N ILE A 384 -9.71 -13.32 2.36
CA ILE A 384 -10.97 -13.58 3.08
C ILE A 384 -10.87 -13.18 4.57
N PRO A 385 -9.79 -13.52 5.31
CA PRO A 385 -9.66 -13.08 6.71
C PRO A 385 -9.55 -11.56 6.85
N ASP A 386 -8.91 -10.87 5.91
CA ASP A 386 -8.82 -9.41 5.90
C ASP A 386 -10.19 -8.78 5.65
N PHE A 387 -10.99 -9.29 4.71
CA PHE A 387 -12.37 -8.82 4.50
C PHE A 387 -13.25 -9.03 5.74
N VAL A 388 -13.18 -10.19 6.38
CA VAL A 388 -13.91 -10.45 7.63
C VAL A 388 -13.46 -9.48 8.73
N ARG A 389 -12.16 -9.19 8.82
CA ARG A 389 -11.62 -8.22 9.78
C ARG A 389 -12.11 -6.80 9.48
N LEU A 390 -12.11 -6.38 8.22
CA LEU A 390 -12.65 -5.07 7.82
C LEU A 390 -14.12 -4.96 8.20
N TRP A 391 -14.94 -5.97 7.88
CA TRP A 391 -16.35 -6.00 8.25
C TRP A 391 -16.58 -5.89 9.77
N ARG A 392 -15.72 -6.51 10.57
CA ARG A 392 -15.81 -6.43 12.04
C ARG A 392 -15.35 -5.08 12.61
N LEU A 393 -14.39 -4.42 11.97
CA LEU A 393 -13.78 -3.18 12.46
C LEU A 393 -14.47 -1.92 11.95
N ASP A 394 -14.67 -1.79 10.63
CA ASP A 394 -15.32 -0.63 10.02
C ASP A 394 -16.03 -1.07 8.72
N ARG A 395 -17.36 -0.96 8.73
CA ARG A 395 -18.22 -1.38 7.60
C ARG A 395 -17.98 -0.54 6.35
N PHE A 396 -17.61 0.74 6.50
CA PHE A 396 -17.34 1.61 5.37
C PHE A 396 -16.01 1.23 4.70
N GLU A 397 -14.98 0.95 5.50
CA GLU A 397 -13.70 0.43 4.98
C GLU A 397 -13.90 -0.92 4.26
N PHE A 398 -14.79 -1.80 4.77
CA PHE A 398 -15.19 -3.01 4.03
C PHE A 398 -15.83 -2.68 2.68
N VAL A 399 -16.75 -1.70 2.62
CA VAL A 399 -17.40 -1.30 1.36
C VAL A 399 -16.38 -0.78 0.36
N ILE A 400 -15.39 0.04 0.78
CA ILE A 400 -14.30 0.48 -0.10
C ILE A 400 -13.57 -0.73 -0.69
N GLY A 401 -13.20 -1.70 0.15
CA GLY A 401 -12.53 -2.92 -0.31
C GLY A 401 -13.39 -3.77 -1.25
N ALA A 402 -14.69 -3.92 -0.95
CA ALA A 402 -15.62 -4.68 -1.79
C ALA A 402 -15.86 -4.01 -3.14
N VAL A 403 -15.99 -2.68 -3.18
CA VAL A 403 -16.09 -1.90 -4.43
C VAL A 403 -14.81 -2.04 -5.24
N CYS A 404 -13.64 -1.98 -4.61
CA CYS A 404 -12.37 -2.20 -5.31
C CYS A 404 -12.27 -3.62 -5.89
N PHE A 405 -12.70 -4.63 -5.14
CA PHE A 405 -12.71 -6.04 -5.56
C PHE A 405 -13.62 -6.27 -6.76
N LEU A 406 -14.87 -5.80 -6.68
CA LEU A 406 -15.85 -5.93 -7.75
C LEU A 406 -15.48 -5.07 -8.95
N GLY A 407 -14.99 -3.85 -8.73
CA GLY A 407 -14.51 -2.98 -9.80
C GLY A 407 -13.35 -3.60 -10.57
N ALA A 408 -12.38 -4.20 -9.86
CA ALA A 408 -11.25 -4.86 -10.49
C ALA A 408 -11.66 -6.06 -11.36
N LEU A 409 -12.69 -6.80 -10.96
CA LEU A 409 -13.22 -7.94 -11.71
C LEU A 409 -14.12 -7.54 -12.87
N LEU A 410 -15.04 -6.60 -12.66
CA LEU A 410 -16.14 -6.33 -13.59
C LEU A 410 -15.85 -5.20 -14.58
N ILE A 411 -15.00 -4.25 -14.20
CA ILE A 411 -14.69 -3.04 -15.01
C ILE A 411 -13.22 -3.05 -15.42
N GLY A 412 -12.38 -3.68 -14.60
CA GLY A 412 -10.96 -3.81 -14.81
C GLY A 412 -10.15 -3.22 -13.66
N PRO A 413 -8.90 -3.67 -13.47
CA PRO A 413 -8.17 -3.43 -12.22
C PRO A 413 -7.84 -1.95 -11.98
N ILE A 414 -7.49 -1.22 -13.06
CA ILE A 414 -7.16 0.21 -13.00
C ILE A 414 -8.39 1.02 -12.59
N ALA A 415 -9.53 0.79 -13.23
CA ALA A 415 -10.79 1.47 -12.92
C ALA A 415 -11.26 1.17 -11.49
N GLY A 416 -11.17 -0.10 -11.07
CA GLY A 416 -11.51 -0.53 -9.71
C GLY A 416 -10.73 0.22 -8.63
N ILE A 417 -9.41 0.38 -8.80
CA ILE A 417 -8.57 1.15 -7.87
C ILE A 417 -8.97 2.62 -7.85
N LEU A 418 -9.18 3.26 -9.01
CA LEU A 418 -9.55 4.67 -9.08
C LEU A 418 -10.87 4.96 -8.36
N ILE A 419 -11.89 4.14 -8.60
CA ILE A 419 -13.19 4.26 -7.92
C ILE A 419 -13.03 4.12 -6.40
N ALA A 420 -12.28 3.11 -5.96
CA ALA A 420 -12.06 2.88 -4.54
C ALA A 420 -11.24 4.00 -3.87
N PHE A 421 -10.26 4.55 -4.59
CA PHE A 421 -9.48 5.70 -4.12
C PHE A 421 -10.35 6.95 -3.96
N VAL A 422 -11.20 7.26 -4.93
CA VAL A 422 -12.16 8.38 -4.83
C VAL A 422 -13.08 8.19 -3.62
N LEU A 423 -13.61 6.99 -3.42
CA LEU A 423 -14.44 6.68 -2.24
C LEU A 423 -13.68 6.84 -0.92
N ALA A 424 -12.41 6.44 -0.87
CA ALA A 424 -11.57 6.61 0.31
C ALA A 424 -11.29 8.10 0.60
N VAL A 425 -11.01 8.91 -0.43
CA VAL A 425 -10.85 10.36 -0.29
C VAL A 425 -12.14 11.00 0.21
N VAL A 426 -13.29 10.64 -0.37
CA VAL A 426 -14.61 11.13 0.08
C VAL A 426 -14.85 10.77 1.55
N ASN A 427 -14.50 9.57 1.99
CA ASN A 427 -14.62 9.17 3.39
C ASN A 427 -13.75 10.02 4.33
N VAL A 428 -12.48 10.22 3.98
CA VAL A 428 -11.55 11.05 4.76
C VAL A 428 -12.05 12.50 4.81
N THR A 429 -12.43 13.07 3.67
CA THR A 429 -12.97 14.43 3.60
C THR A 429 -14.26 14.56 4.41
N ARG A 430 -15.18 13.58 4.35
CA ARG A 430 -16.41 13.59 5.14
C ARG A 430 -16.12 13.54 6.65
N ARG A 431 -15.14 12.72 7.09
CA ARG A 431 -14.73 12.65 8.50
C ARG A 431 -14.07 13.95 8.96
N ALA A 432 -13.23 14.56 8.13
CA ALA A 432 -12.60 15.84 8.43
C ALA A 432 -13.59 17.01 8.43
N ALA A 433 -14.62 16.95 7.57
CA ALA A 433 -15.70 17.94 7.48
C ALA A 433 -16.69 17.88 8.67
N ASN A 434 -16.77 16.74 9.37
CA ASN A 434 -17.66 16.53 10.51
C ASN A 434 -16.88 16.12 11.76
N PRO A 435 -16.00 16.99 12.28
CA PRO A 435 -15.26 16.70 13.50
C PRO A 435 -16.21 16.68 14.71
N PRO A 436 -15.89 15.94 15.78
CA PRO A 436 -16.58 16.10 17.06
C PRO A 436 -16.46 17.55 17.57
N ILE A 437 -17.61 18.14 17.90
CA ILE A 437 -17.72 19.45 18.54
C ILE A 437 -18.51 19.25 19.82
N ASP A 438 -17.84 19.41 20.96
CA ASP A 438 -18.39 19.09 22.26
C ASP A 438 -18.60 20.36 23.08
N THR A 439 -19.74 20.47 23.77
CA THR A 439 -19.91 21.39 24.89
C THR A 439 -19.29 20.76 26.12
N LEU A 440 -18.43 21.46 26.86
CA LEU A 440 -17.76 20.88 28.03
C LEU A 440 -18.62 21.02 29.30
N ALA A 441 -18.66 19.96 30.11
CA ALA A 441 -19.32 19.95 31.42
C ALA A 441 -18.36 20.38 32.53
N ALA A 442 -18.82 21.23 33.45
CA ALA A 442 -18.13 21.51 34.70
C ALA A 442 -18.60 20.53 35.78
N ASP A 443 -17.67 19.95 36.53
CA ASP A 443 -17.96 19.03 37.64
C ASP A 443 -18.03 19.73 39.01
N GLY A 444 -17.86 21.06 39.03
CA GLY A 444 -17.93 21.90 40.23
C GLY A 444 -16.71 21.82 41.15
N ASP A 445 -15.82 20.85 40.94
CA ASP A 445 -14.53 20.75 41.63
C ASP A 445 -13.60 21.86 41.10
N PRO A 446 -12.74 22.53 41.90
CA PRO A 446 -11.70 23.48 41.45
C PRO A 446 -10.44 22.85 40.81
N GLU A 447 -10.14 21.58 41.06
CA GLU A 447 -8.85 20.94 40.74
C GLU A 447 -8.86 20.09 39.46
N HIS A 448 -10.03 19.70 38.95
CA HIS A 448 -10.15 18.83 37.77
C HIS A 448 -10.03 19.57 36.42
N SER A 449 -9.71 18.91 35.32
CA SER A 449 -9.85 19.53 33.99
C SER A 449 -11.25 19.30 33.44
N LEU A 450 -11.80 20.26 32.68
CA LEU A 450 -13.05 20.06 31.94
C LEU A 450 -12.79 19.10 30.76
N LEU A 451 -13.01 17.82 30.99
CA LEU A 451 -12.76 16.75 30.01
C LEU A 451 -14.05 16.07 29.53
N ALA A 452 -15.13 16.16 30.30
CA ALA A 452 -16.41 15.53 29.98
C ALA A 452 -17.24 16.41 29.02
N ALA A 453 -17.93 15.76 28.08
CA ALA A 453 -18.94 16.42 27.26
C ALA A 453 -20.24 16.57 28.06
N ALA A 454 -20.84 17.76 28.01
CA ALA A 454 -22.19 18.04 28.47
C ALA A 454 -23.21 17.65 27.38
N PRO A 455 -24.45 17.32 27.74
CA PRO A 455 -25.55 17.29 26.79
C PRO A 455 -25.62 18.59 25.99
N VAL A 456 -25.95 18.48 24.70
CA VAL A 456 -26.07 19.64 23.81
C VAL A 456 -27.15 20.58 24.36
N GLY A 457 -26.79 21.84 24.58
CA GLY A 457 -27.68 22.89 25.08
C GLY A 457 -27.59 23.16 26.57
N GLU A 458 -26.82 22.37 27.34
CA GLU A 458 -26.53 22.71 28.73
C GLU A 458 -25.35 23.70 28.81
N PRO A 459 -25.50 24.81 29.55
CA PRO A 459 -24.39 25.71 29.81
C PRO A 459 -23.33 24.99 30.67
N THR A 460 -22.04 25.25 30.40
CA THR A 460 -20.94 24.73 31.22
C THR A 460 -21.04 25.23 32.66
N VAL A 461 -21.36 26.52 32.82
CA VAL A 461 -21.84 27.15 34.06
C VAL A 461 -22.88 28.21 33.69
N PRO A 462 -23.77 28.64 34.59
CA PRO A 462 -24.78 29.65 34.26
C PRO A 462 -24.19 30.87 33.53
N GLY A 463 -24.69 31.15 32.32
CA GLY A 463 -24.24 32.27 31.48
C GLY A 463 -22.98 32.03 30.63
N VAL A 464 -22.26 30.91 30.81
CA VAL A 464 -21.04 30.58 30.06
C VAL A 464 -21.14 29.19 29.45
N VAL A 465 -20.84 29.07 28.16
CA VAL A 465 -20.68 27.77 27.48
C VAL A 465 -19.27 27.65 26.91
N VAL A 466 -18.61 26.54 27.21
CA VAL A 466 -17.29 26.20 26.65
C VAL A 466 -17.49 25.18 25.54
N VAL A 467 -17.08 25.52 24.33
CA VAL A 467 -17.19 24.66 23.14
C VAL A 467 -15.79 24.24 22.70
N ARG A 468 -15.59 22.93 22.56
CA ARG A 468 -14.33 22.35 22.12
C ARG A 468 -14.44 21.85 20.69
N LEU A 469 -13.60 22.40 19.81
CA LEU A 469 -13.43 21.92 18.44
C LEU A 469 -12.24 20.95 18.38
N ALA A 470 -12.49 19.68 18.08
CA ALA A 470 -11.45 18.65 18.03
C ALA A 470 -10.77 18.53 16.64
N ALA A 471 -10.57 19.65 15.92
CA ALA A 471 -10.04 19.67 14.56
C ALA A 471 -9.48 21.05 14.14
N PRO A 472 -8.65 21.14 13.09
CA PRO A 472 -8.41 22.41 12.40
C PRO A 472 -9.73 22.98 11.84
N LEU A 473 -9.81 24.30 11.73
CA LEU A 473 -10.97 24.98 11.15
C LEU A 473 -10.67 25.35 9.70
N PHE A 474 -11.45 24.82 8.76
CA PHE A 474 -11.20 25.03 7.34
C PHE A 474 -12.48 24.97 6.52
N PHE A 475 -12.39 25.23 5.21
CA PHE A 475 -13.56 25.35 4.33
C PHE A 475 -14.57 24.19 4.41
N ALA A 476 -14.14 22.96 4.73
CA ALA A 476 -15.03 21.80 4.72
C ALA A 476 -15.83 21.63 6.01
N ASN A 477 -15.41 22.22 7.13
CA ASN A 477 -16.09 22.11 8.42
C ASN A 477 -16.59 23.45 9.00
N SER A 478 -16.37 24.57 8.29
CA SER A 478 -16.82 25.91 8.66
C SER A 478 -18.31 25.97 9.00
N THR A 479 -19.18 25.45 8.13
CA THR A 479 -20.63 25.46 8.35
C THR A 479 -21.04 24.61 9.57
N VAL A 480 -20.36 23.48 9.79
CA VAL A 480 -20.61 22.61 10.96
C VAL A 480 -20.19 23.33 12.25
N PHE A 481 -19.05 24.03 12.20
CA PHE A 481 -18.57 24.86 13.30
C PHE A 481 -19.53 26.00 13.63
N GLU A 482 -19.95 26.80 12.63
CA GLU A 482 -20.94 27.88 12.81
C GLU A 482 -22.21 27.36 13.49
N GLN A 483 -22.81 26.33 12.91
CA GLN A 483 -24.06 25.77 13.41
C GLN A 483 -23.90 25.25 14.84
N ALA A 484 -22.78 24.59 15.15
CA ALA A 484 -22.53 24.04 16.48
C ALA A 484 -22.34 25.15 17.53
N VAL A 485 -21.53 26.17 17.23
CA VAL A 485 -21.28 27.28 18.17
C VAL A 485 -22.53 28.13 18.39
N GLU A 486 -23.23 28.49 17.31
CA GLU A 486 -24.47 29.26 17.42
C GLU A 486 -25.58 28.50 18.14
N ARG A 487 -25.68 27.19 17.89
CA ARG A 487 -26.63 26.32 18.59
C ARG A 487 -26.30 26.24 20.08
N ALA A 488 -25.04 26.01 20.43
CA ALA A 488 -24.59 25.94 21.81
C ALA A 488 -24.88 27.26 22.56
N ALA A 489 -24.56 28.40 21.94
CA ALA A 489 -24.82 29.71 22.52
C ALA A 489 -26.32 29.97 22.77
N ARG A 490 -27.16 29.65 21.77
CA ARG A 490 -28.61 29.87 21.82
C ARG A 490 -29.30 28.95 22.82
N GLU A 491 -29.02 27.66 22.79
CA GLU A 491 -29.69 26.68 23.65
C GLU A 491 -29.27 26.83 25.12
N ALA A 492 -28.01 27.19 25.37
CA ALA A 492 -27.51 27.45 26.72
C ALA A 492 -27.92 28.81 27.30
N GLY A 493 -28.51 29.70 26.50
CA GLY A 493 -28.77 31.09 26.89
C GLY A 493 -27.51 31.84 27.34
N ALA A 494 -26.39 31.57 26.67
CA ALA A 494 -25.07 32.01 27.12
C ALA A 494 -24.83 33.51 26.86
N ARG A 495 -24.28 34.21 27.86
CA ARG A 495 -23.71 35.56 27.70
C ARG A 495 -22.26 35.52 27.22
N HIS A 496 -21.57 34.41 27.47
CA HIS A 496 -20.20 34.22 27.03
C HIS A 496 -20.03 32.82 26.41
N VAL A 497 -19.40 32.79 25.24
CA VAL A 497 -18.96 31.56 24.56
C VAL A 497 -17.44 31.51 24.64
N VAL A 498 -16.91 30.42 25.17
CA VAL A 498 -15.46 30.16 25.20
C VAL A 498 -15.15 29.06 24.19
N LEU A 499 -14.36 29.36 23.16
CA LEU A 499 -13.82 28.34 22.28
C LEU A 499 -12.51 27.81 22.83
N ASP A 500 -12.49 26.50 23.03
CA ASP A 500 -11.34 25.77 23.49
C ASP A 500 -10.49 25.34 22.29
N MET A 501 -9.33 25.99 22.18
CA MET A 501 -8.47 25.94 21.00
C MET A 501 -7.35 24.90 21.08
N GLU A 502 -7.34 24.05 22.12
CA GLU A 502 -6.23 23.12 22.35
C GLU A 502 -5.99 22.17 21.15
N ALA A 503 -7.06 21.73 20.50
CA ALA A 503 -7.02 20.81 19.36
C ALA A 503 -7.09 21.49 17.99
N VAL A 504 -7.25 22.82 17.95
CA VAL A 504 -7.26 23.59 16.70
C VAL A 504 -5.83 23.83 16.26
N THR A 505 -5.43 23.16 15.18
CA THR A 505 -4.04 23.13 14.71
C THR A 505 -3.76 24.05 13.53
N ASP A 506 -4.78 24.44 12.78
CA ASP A 506 -4.69 25.38 11.66
C ASP A 506 -6.06 26.06 11.44
N VAL A 507 -6.02 27.23 10.79
CA VAL A 507 -7.19 27.96 10.29
C VAL A 507 -6.91 28.43 8.86
N ASP A 508 -7.78 28.05 7.92
CA ASP A 508 -7.75 28.55 6.55
C ASP A 508 -8.58 29.84 6.37
N VAL A 509 -8.57 30.41 5.17
CA VAL A 509 -9.26 31.69 4.90
C VAL A 509 -10.77 31.57 5.07
N THR A 510 -11.39 30.51 4.54
CA THR A 510 -12.84 30.30 4.66
C THR A 510 -13.26 29.98 6.11
N GLY A 511 -12.41 29.29 6.86
CA GLY A 511 -12.56 29.07 8.29
C GLY A 511 -12.46 30.38 9.09
N ALA A 512 -11.59 31.31 8.67
CA ALA A 512 -11.50 32.64 9.26
C ALA A 512 -12.77 33.48 8.99
N GLU A 513 -13.27 33.49 7.75
CA GLU A 513 -14.54 34.17 7.40
C GLU A 513 -15.72 33.63 8.21
N SER A 514 -15.77 32.30 8.36
CA SER A 514 -16.75 31.58 9.17
C SER A 514 -16.68 31.98 10.64
N TRP A 515 -15.47 32.11 11.18
CA TRP A 515 -15.23 32.60 12.53
C TRP A 515 -15.72 34.03 12.72
N GLU A 516 -15.41 34.94 11.79
CA GLU A 516 -15.87 36.33 11.83
C GLU A 516 -17.40 36.40 11.79
N ALA A 517 -18.05 35.56 10.98
CA ALA A 517 -19.50 35.46 10.94
C ALA A 517 -20.08 35.01 12.29
N VAL A 518 -19.48 34.01 12.95
CA VAL A 518 -19.85 33.60 14.32
C VAL A 518 -19.67 34.76 15.31
N GLN A 519 -18.52 35.43 15.28
CA GLN A 519 -18.23 36.54 16.20
C GLN A 519 -19.23 37.68 16.04
N ALA A 520 -19.57 38.06 14.81
CA ALA A 520 -20.55 39.08 14.50
C ALA A 520 -21.97 38.66 14.93
N SER A 521 -22.36 37.41 14.66
CA SER A 521 -23.66 36.83 15.06
C SER A 521 -23.84 36.81 16.59
N LEU A 522 -22.81 36.39 17.33
CA LEU A 522 -22.80 36.39 18.79
C LEU A 522 -22.86 37.82 19.35
N SER A 523 -22.04 38.72 18.83
CA SER A 523 -22.00 40.13 19.26
C SER A 523 -23.34 40.83 19.02
N GLY A 524 -24.00 40.55 17.89
CA GLY A 524 -25.34 41.05 17.58
C GLY A 524 -26.43 40.59 18.56
N ARG A 525 -26.18 39.52 19.33
CA ARG A 525 -27.07 39.01 20.39
C ARG A 525 -26.62 39.41 21.81
N GLY A 526 -25.54 40.17 21.94
CA GLY A 526 -24.95 40.52 23.23
C GLY A 526 -24.23 39.36 23.92
N THR A 527 -23.76 38.37 23.15
CA THR A 527 -22.94 37.26 23.64
C THR A 527 -21.48 37.49 23.25
N ASP A 528 -20.56 37.52 24.22
CA ASP A 528 -19.13 37.69 23.93
C ASP A 528 -18.47 36.36 23.53
N LEU A 529 -17.51 36.43 22.61
CA LEU A 529 -16.62 35.33 22.28
C LEU A 529 -15.27 35.46 23.02
N ALA A 530 -14.81 34.38 23.63
CA ALA A 530 -13.51 34.28 24.27
C ALA A 530 -12.80 32.97 23.87
N LEU A 531 -11.49 32.92 24.07
CA LEU A 531 -10.65 31.77 23.73
C LEU A 531 -9.91 31.25 24.93
N SER A 532 -9.77 29.93 25.00
CA SER A 532 -8.95 29.25 25.99
C SER A 532 -7.96 28.30 25.33
N ARG A 533 -6.81 28.09 25.99
CA ARG A 533 -5.81 27.07 25.62
C ARG A 533 -5.27 27.23 24.19
N VAL A 534 -5.11 28.47 23.73
CA VAL A 534 -4.55 28.77 22.41
C VAL A 534 -3.08 28.36 22.36
N ARG A 535 -2.74 27.46 21.44
CA ARG A 535 -1.36 27.01 21.27
C ARG A 535 -0.49 28.13 20.68
N PRO A 536 0.79 28.26 21.08
CA PRO A 536 1.69 29.26 20.49
C PRO A 536 1.76 29.16 18.96
N GLY A 537 1.78 27.95 18.41
CA GLY A 537 1.90 27.73 16.96
C GLY A 537 0.70 28.18 16.12
N ILE A 538 -0.50 28.32 16.70
CA ILE A 538 -1.69 28.81 15.97
C ILE A 538 -1.94 30.30 16.22
N ARG A 539 -1.42 30.86 17.31
CA ARG A 539 -1.63 32.28 17.67
C ARG A 539 -1.18 33.23 16.56
N ASP A 540 0.03 33.04 16.03
CA ASP A 540 0.58 33.88 14.96
C ASP A 540 -0.30 33.83 13.70
N ARG A 541 -0.87 32.66 13.41
CA ARG A 541 -1.77 32.45 12.28
C ARG A 541 -3.08 33.20 12.47
N LEU A 542 -3.68 33.11 13.66
CA LEU A 542 -4.92 33.83 13.98
C LEU A 542 -4.72 35.35 13.99
N GLU A 543 -3.57 35.83 14.47
CA GLU A 543 -3.20 37.25 14.44
C GLU A 543 -3.08 37.75 13.00
N HIS A 544 -2.39 36.99 12.15
CA HIS A 544 -2.25 37.30 10.73
C HIS A 544 -3.59 37.32 9.99
N LEU A 545 -4.52 36.44 10.39
CA LEU A 545 -5.89 36.40 9.87
C LEU A 545 -6.82 37.45 10.51
N GLY A 546 -6.34 38.26 11.45
CA GLY A 546 -7.12 39.33 12.08
C GLY A 546 -8.13 38.86 13.14
N LEU A 547 -8.14 37.58 13.51
CA LEU A 547 -9.18 36.95 14.33
C LEU A 547 -9.06 37.21 15.85
N LEU A 548 -7.97 37.86 16.30
CA LEU A 548 -7.71 38.11 17.71
C LEU A 548 -8.31 39.44 18.21
N HIS A 549 -8.86 40.28 17.33
CA HIS A 549 -9.36 41.60 17.70
C HIS A 549 -10.60 41.52 18.60
N GLY A 550 -10.52 42.12 19.79
CA GLY A 550 -11.64 42.18 20.74
C GLY A 550 -11.98 40.86 21.42
N VAL A 551 -11.12 39.84 21.31
CA VAL A 551 -11.33 38.52 21.90
C VAL A 551 -10.45 38.35 23.13
N ARG A 552 -11.03 37.85 24.24
CA ARG A 552 -10.30 37.56 25.48
C ARG A 552 -9.59 36.21 25.41
N PHE A 553 -8.38 36.12 25.95
CA PHE A 553 -7.59 34.89 26.02
C PHE A 553 -7.44 34.41 27.45
N PHE A 554 -7.53 33.11 27.63
CA PHE A 554 -7.31 32.43 28.90
C PHE A 554 -6.38 31.25 28.71
N ASP A 555 -5.48 31.03 29.68
CA ASP A 555 -4.55 29.91 29.61
C ASP A 555 -5.26 28.59 29.84
N THR A 556 -6.38 28.60 30.57
CA THR A 556 -7.19 27.41 30.86
C THR A 556 -8.69 27.65 30.71
N ASN A 557 -9.46 26.58 30.45
CA ASN A 557 -10.93 26.64 30.42
C ASN A 557 -11.51 27.11 31.77
N ARG A 558 -10.86 26.77 32.89
CA ARG A 558 -11.28 27.21 34.23
C ARG A 558 -11.12 28.70 34.44
N GLU A 559 -9.96 29.24 34.05
CA GLU A 559 -9.69 30.67 34.17
C GLU A 559 -10.75 31.46 33.39
N ALA A 560 -11.09 31.02 32.18
CA ALA A 560 -12.17 31.58 31.39
C ALA A 560 -13.50 31.53 32.15
N ILE A 561 -13.89 30.38 32.68
CA ILE A 561 -15.13 30.22 33.44
C ILE A 561 -15.16 31.15 34.66
N MET A 562 -14.08 31.22 35.44
CA MET A 562 -14.03 32.03 36.67
C MET A 562 -14.14 33.52 36.38
N ALA A 563 -13.45 34.01 35.34
CA ALA A 563 -13.48 35.40 34.93
C ALA A 563 -14.84 35.80 34.30
N LEU A 564 -15.46 34.91 33.54
CA LEU A 564 -16.71 35.20 32.81
C LEU A 564 -17.96 34.95 33.65
N ARG A 565 -17.89 34.10 34.67
CA ARG A 565 -18.98 33.86 35.61
C ARG A 565 -19.30 35.09 36.47
N THR A 566 -18.27 35.86 36.84
CA THR A 566 -18.41 37.09 37.62
C THR A 566 -19.08 38.20 36.79
N ASP A 567 -18.73 38.32 35.51
CA ASP A 567 -19.39 39.23 34.57
C ASP A 567 -20.89 38.90 34.37
N ALA A 568 -21.26 37.62 34.39
CA ALA A 568 -22.64 37.18 34.22
C ALA A 568 -23.54 37.46 35.45
N ALA A 569 -22.96 37.57 36.65
CA ALA A 569 -23.68 37.78 37.91
C ALA A 569 -24.09 39.25 38.19
N GLY A 570 -23.63 40.21 37.37
CA GLY A 570 -24.14 41.58 37.39
C GLY A 570 -23.67 42.47 38.54
N GLU A 571 -22.42 42.32 39.00
CA GLU A 571 -21.82 43.36 39.86
C GLU A 571 -21.35 44.56 39.02
N PRO A 572 -21.65 45.81 39.45
CA PRO A 572 -21.30 47.01 38.69
C PRO A 572 -19.79 47.19 38.63
N ARG A 573 -19.27 47.52 37.43
CA ARG A 573 -17.88 47.90 37.21
C ARG A 573 -17.54 49.12 38.09
N GLY A 574 -16.72 48.90 39.13
CA GLY A 574 -16.12 49.94 39.96
C GLY A 574 -14.85 50.50 39.34
#